data_AF-A0A1Q3H5H7-F1
#
_entry.id   AF-A0A1Q3H5H7-F1
#
_cell.length_a   1.000
_cell.length_b   1.000
_cell.length_c   1.000
_cell.angle_alpha   90.00
_cell.angle_beta   90.00
_cell.angle_gamma   90.00
#
_symmetry.space_group_name_H-M   'P 1'
#
loop_
_entity.id
_entity.type
_entity.pdbx_description
1 polymer ?
#
loop_
_entity_poly.entity_id
_entity_poly.type
_entity_poly.pdbx_seq_one_letter_code
_entity_poly.pdbx_strand_id
1 'polypeptide(L)'
;MEPTVPTVSEKLSRYLDAEGRLKGWPSKRSDQLQALDYLAARLPAGVEWSERELNELLKSLHTFGDWALLRRDLYDARLLDRSLDGRRYWKVPRA
;
A
#
# COMPACT_ATOMS: atom_id res chain seq x y z
N MET A 1 -14.30 17.74 -4.44
CA MET A 1 -13.86 16.41 -3.98
C MET A 1 -12.89 15.91 -5.03
N GLU A 2 -11.63 16.31 -4.92
CA GLU A 2 -10.59 15.97 -5.91
C GLU A 2 -10.36 14.46 -5.89
N PRO A 3 -10.39 13.78 -7.05
CA PRO A 3 -9.77 12.48 -7.13
C PRO A 3 -8.27 12.77 -7.08
N THR A 4 -7.62 12.62 -5.93
CA THR A 4 -6.17 12.42 -5.90
C THR A 4 -5.92 11.07 -6.55
N VAL A 5 -5.91 11.05 -7.88
CA VAL A 5 -5.12 10.09 -8.64
C VAL A 5 -3.73 10.14 -8.03
N PRO A 6 -3.19 9.04 -7.48
CA PRO A 6 -1.83 9.04 -6.97
C PRO A 6 -0.94 9.36 -8.17
N THR A 7 -0.41 10.58 -8.21
CA THR A 7 0.55 10.98 -9.23
C THR A 7 1.76 10.08 -9.04
N VAL A 8 1.89 9.06 -9.88
CA VAL A 8 3.07 8.19 -9.91
C VAL A 8 4.24 9.08 -10.26
N SER A 9 5.05 9.46 -9.28
CA SER A 9 6.26 10.21 -9.59
C SER A 9 7.16 9.39 -10.50
N GLU A 10 7.90 10.11 -11.34
CA GLU A 10 8.92 9.55 -12.25
C GLU A 10 10.02 8.76 -11.52
N LYS A 11 10.11 8.91 -10.19
CA LYS A 11 10.99 8.10 -9.33
C LYS A 11 10.34 6.78 -8.93
N LEU A 12 9.05 6.80 -8.58
CA LEU A 12 8.30 5.60 -8.22
C LEU A 12 8.20 4.63 -9.39
N SER A 13 7.99 5.14 -10.60
CA SER A 13 7.93 4.32 -11.83
C SER A 13 9.18 3.44 -12.04
N ARG A 14 10.34 3.86 -11.53
CA ARG A 14 11.60 3.08 -11.59
C ARG A 14 11.56 1.83 -10.72
N TYR A 15 10.76 1.86 -9.66
CA TYR A 15 10.51 0.76 -8.73
C TYR A 15 9.30 -0.07 -9.10
N LEU A 16 8.59 0.27 -10.18
CA LEU A 16 7.49 -0.52 -10.70
C LEU A 16 8.00 -1.48 -11.80
N ASP A 17 7.36 -2.64 -11.91
CA ASP A 17 7.52 -3.55 -13.04
C ASP A 17 6.55 -3.20 -14.18
N ALA A 18 6.58 -3.98 -15.26
CA ALA A 18 5.69 -3.79 -16.42
C ALA A 18 4.21 -3.99 -16.08
N GLU A 19 3.90 -4.70 -15.00
CA GLU A 19 2.54 -4.95 -14.50
C GLU A 19 2.10 -3.90 -13.45
N GLY A 20 2.98 -2.94 -13.12
CA GLY A 20 2.73 -1.91 -12.12
C GLY A 20 2.86 -2.39 -10.68
N ARG A 21 3.61 -3.46 -10.41
CA ARG A 21 3.93 -3.97 -9.06
C ARG A 21 5.27 -3.43 -8.59
N LEU A 22 5.43 -3.26 -7.28
CA LEU A 22 6.69 -2.84 -6.70
C LEU A 22 7.73 -3.96 -6.81
N LYS A 23 8.75 -3.78 -7.64
CA LYS A 23 9.88 -4.69 -7.76
C LYS A 23 10.98 -4.46 -6.72
N GLY A 24 10.94 -3.34 -6.03
CA GLY A 24 11.87 -3.03 -4.95
C GLY A 24 11.35 -1.96 -4.02
N TRP A 25 11.79 -2.00 -2.77
CA TRP A 25 11.39 -1.02 -1.76
C TRP A 25 12.31 0.21 -1.80
N PRO A 26 11.78 1.44 -1.93
CA PRO A 26 12.60 2.64 -1.94
C PRO A 26 13.28 2.87 -0.58
N SER A 27 14.52 3.35 -0.57
CA SER A 27 15.22 3.72 0.68
C SER A 27 14.85 5.11 1.19
N LYS A 28 14.35 6.00 0.32
CA LYS A 28 13.98 7.37 0.68
C LYS A 28 12.56 7.43 1.19
N ARG A 29 12.34 8.12 2.32
CA ARG A 29 11.01 8.24 2.94
C ARG A 29 9.97 8.87 2.00
N SER A 30 10.32 9.91 1.24
CA SER A 30 9.38 10.50 0.26
C SER A 30 8.96 9.54 -0.83
N ASP A 31 9.86 8.66 -1.30
CA ASP A 31 9.52 7.67 -2.33
C ASP A 31 8.72 6.50 -1.72
N GLN A 32 9.02 6.11 -0.47
CA GLN A 32 8.22 5.14 0.28
C GLN A 32 6.78 5.62 0.45
N LEU A 33 6.56 6.87 0.87
CA LEU A 33 5.21 7.43 1.01
C LEU A 33 4.42 7.37 -0.30
N GLN A 34 5.07 7.63 -1.43
CA GLN A 34 4.42 7.52 -2.74
C GLN A 34 4.11 6.07 -3.12
N ALA A 35 5.01 5.13 -2.82
CA ALA A 35 4.76 3.71 -3.01
C ALA A 35 3.57 3.24 -2.15
N LEU A 36 3.49 3.72 -0.90
CA LEU A 36 2.40 3.41 0.01
C LEU A 36 1.07 4.00 -0.46
N ASP A 37 1.05 5.25 -0.89
CA ASP A 37 -0.15 5.89 -1.42
C ASP A 37 -0.65 5.16 -2.69
N TYR A 38 0.28 4.76 -3.56
CA TYR A 38 0.01 3.95 -4.75
C TYR A 38 -0.54 2.55 -4.44
N LEU A 39 -0.03 1.89 -3.40
CA LEU A 39 -0.57 0.62 -2.91
C LEU A 39 -1.96 0.82 -2.31
N ALA A 40 -2.11 1.80 -1.42
CA ALA A 40 -3.36 2.13 -0.77
C ALA A 40 -4.45 2.49 -1.79
N ALA A 41 -4.11 3.21 -2.86
CA ALA A 41 -5.05 3.55 -3.93
C ALA A 41 -5.61 2.32 -4.66
N ARG A 42 -4.84 1.24 -4.79
CA ARG A 42 -5.30 -0.03 -5.39
C ARG A 42 -6.13 -0.89 -4.45
N LEU A 43 -5.92 -0.72 -3.16
CA LEU A 43 -6.73 -1.40 -2.16
C LEU A 43 -8.16 -0.81 -2.18
N PRO A 44 -9.21 -1.64 -2.33
CA PRO A 44 -10.59 -1.14 -2.37
C PRO A 44 -10.97 -0.35 -1.11
N ALA A 45 -11.49 0.87 -1.26
CA ALA A 45 -11.94 1.64 -0.09
C ALA A 45 -13.29 1.12 0.42
N GLY A 46 -13.56 1.29 1.72
CA GLY A 46 -14.87 0.98 2.31
C GLY A 46 -15.13 -0.51 2.59
N VAL A 47 -14.10 -1.35 2.51
CA VAL A 47 -14.17 -2.77 2.89
C VAL A 47 -13.16 -3.08 3.98
N GLU A 48 -13.54 -4.00 4.88
CA GLU A 48 -12.64 -4.60 5.85
C GLU A 48 -12.07 -5.90 5.24
N TRP A 49 -10.75 -6.02 5.23
CA TRP A 49 -10.07 -7.26 4.85
C TRP A 49 -9.62 -8.03 6.07
N SER A 50 -9.66 -9.35 5.95
CA SER A 50 -8.89 -10.21 6.85
C SER A 50 -7.39 -10.06 6.61
N GLU A 51 -6.58 -10.45 7.59
CA GLU A 51 -5.12 -10.54 7.43
C GLU A 51 -4.72 -11.31 6.16
N ARG A 52 -5.41 -12.42 5.87
CA ARG A 52 -5.17 -13.25 4.69
C ARG A 52 -5.43 -12.49 3.40
N GLU A 53 -6.58 -11.83 3.29
CA GLU A 53 -6.93 -11.06 2.10
C GLU A 53 -5.97 -9.90 1.87
N LEU A 54 -5.63 -9.16 2.94
CA LEU A 54 -4.64 -8.09 2.84
C LEU A 54 -3.28 -8.63 2.40
N ASN A 55 -2.84 -9.77 2.94
CA ASN A 55 -1.58 -10.39 2.55
C ASN A 55 -1.58 -10.78 1.07
N GLU A 56 -2.67 -11.38 0.56
CA GLU A 56 -2.79 -11.73 -0.86
C GLU A 56 -2.82 -10.49 -1.77
N LEU A 57 -3.56 -9.45 -1.37
CA LEU A 57 -3.55 -8.16 -2.07
C LEU A 57 -2.13 -7.58 -2.11
N LEU A 58 -1.44 -7.50 -0.98
CA LEU A 58 -0.08 -7.01 -0.94
C LEU A 58 0.83 -7.84 -1.83
N LYS A 59 0.80 -9.19 -1.74
CA LYS A 59 1.55 -10.10 -2.63
C LYS A 59 1.28 -9.86 -4.11
N SER A 60 0.06 -9.53 -4.50
CA SER A 60 -0.24 -9.21 -5.89
C SER A 60 0.34 -7.87 -6.36
N LEU A 61 0.65 -6.97 -5.42
CA LEU A 61 1.11 -5.60 -5.69
C LEU A 61 2.63 -5.42 -5.59
N HIS A 62 3.38 -6.45 -5.18
CA HIS A 62 4.85 -6.40 -5.10
C HIS A 62 5.48 -7.74 -5.48
N THR A 63 6.74 -7.70 -5.92
CA THR A 63 7.48 -8.90 -6.34
C THR A 63 8.68 -9.24 -5.46
N PHE A 64 9.02 -8.39 -4.48
CA PHE A 64 10.17 -8.61 -3.58
C PHE A 64 9.87 -9.55 -2.40
N GLY A 65 8.61 -9.91 -2.16
CA GLY A 65 8.22 -10.91 -1.17
C GLY A 65 8.11 -10.42 0.28
N ASP A 66 8.30 -9.13 0.58
CA ASP A 66 8.15 -8.58 1.93
C ASP A 66 6.83 -7.82 2.14
N TRP A 67 5.69 -8.52 2.07
CA TRP A 67 4.38 -7.92 2.39
C TRP A 67 4.27 -7.47 3.85
N ALA A 68 5.01 -8.10 4.77
CA ALA A 68 5.02 -7.73 6.18
C ALA A 68 5.58 -6.31 6.41
N LEU A 69 6.61 -5.93 5.63
CA LEU A 69 7.17 -4.58 5.63
C LEU A 69 6.12 -3.58 5.14
N LEU A 70 5.49 -3.87 3.99
CA LEU A 70 4.44 -3.03 3.42
C LEU A 70 3.28 -2.82 4.38
N ARG A 71 2.82 -3.88 5.05
CA ARG A 71 1.75 -3.81 6.04
C ARG A 71 2.11 -2.87 7.19
N ARG A 72 3.34 -2.94 7.68
CA ARG A 72 3.84 -2.09 8.76
C ARG A 72 3.93 -0.63 8.31
N ASP A 73 4.50 -0.37 7.14
CA ASP A 73 4.62 0.98 6.61
C ASP A 73 3.26 1.61 6.26
N LEU A 74 2.30 0.83 5.72
CA LEU A 74 0.94 1.31 5.44
C LEU A 74 0.21 1.72 6.72
N TYR A 75 0.41 0.97 7.80
CA TYR A 75 -0.11 1.30 9.11
C TYR A 75 0.58 2.53 9.71
N ASP A 76 1.91 2.60 9.62
CA ASP A 76 2.72 3.72 10.09
C ASP A 76 2.36 5.03 9.37
N ALA A 77 2.11 4.96 8.06
CA ALA A 77 1.64 6.06 7.24
C ALA A 77 0.16 6.42 7.44
N ARG A 78 -0.55 5.73 8.36
CA ARG A 78 -1.98 5.95 8.68
C ARG A 78 -2.90 5.80 7.46
N LEU A 79 -2.50 4.96 6.50
CA LEU A 79 -3.30 4.61 5.31
C LEU A 79 -4.16 3.37 5.54
N LEU A 80 -3.67 2.45 6.37
CA LEU A 80 -4.41 1.30 6.86
C LEU A 80 -4.53 1.37 8.39
N ASP A 81 -5.67 0.96 8.91
CA ASP A 81 -5.84 0.66 10.32
C ASP A 81 -6.10 -0.83 10.51
N ARG A 82 -6.01 -1.28 11.76
CA ARG A 82 -6.18 -2.69 12.12
C ARG A 82 -7.07 -2.84 13.35
N SER A 83 -7.81 -3.94 13.40
CA SER A 83 -8.54 -4.32 14.61
C SER A 83 -7.57 -4.59 15.76
N LEU A 84 -8.04 -4.38 16.99
CA LEU A 84 -7.31 -4.67 18.23
C LEU A 84 -6.81 -6.12 18.28
N ASP A 85 -7.56 -7.05 17.70
CA ASP A 85 -7.21 -8.47 17.62
C ASP A 85 -6.24 -8.79 16.45
N GLY A 86 -5.91 -7.81 15.61
CA GLY A 86 -4.99 -7.95 14.48
C GLY A 86 -5.53 -8.75 13.29
N ARG A 87 -6.76 -9.26 13.36
CA ARG A 87 -7.36 -10.11 12.33
C ARG A 87 -7.97 -9.37 11.15
N ARG A 88 -8.33 -8.10 11.34
CA ARG A 88 -8.99 -7.27 10.33
C ARG A 88 -8.21 -5.99 10.08
N TYR A 89 -8.23 -5.55 8.85
CA TYR A 89 -7.58 -4.36 8.34
C TYR A 89 -8.56 -3.58 7.48
N TRP A 90 -8.51 -2.25 7.51
CA TRP A 90 -9.32 -1.40 6.65
C TRP A 90 -8.54 -0.16 6.25
N LYS A 91 -8.90 0.41 5.09
CA LYS A 91 -8.37 1.72 4.70
C LYS A 91 -8.92 2.80 5.61
N VAL A 92 -8.02 3.65 6.10
CA VAL A 92 -8.41 4.86 6.82
C VAL A 92 -9.03 5.82 5.81
N PRO A 93 -10.31 6.21 5.96
CA PRO A 93 -10.88 7.26 5.15
C PRO A 93 -10.12 8.55 5.47
N ARG A 94 -9.49 9.14 4.45
CA ARG A 94 -8.90 10.47 4.58
C ARG A 94 -10.05 11.46 4.68
N ALA A 95 -10.23 12.05 5.87
CA ALA A 95 -11.20 13.11 6.12
C ALA A 95 -10.80 14.41 5.41
#